data_AF-A0A2R3QGA2-F1
#
_entry.id   AF-A0A2R3QGA2-F1
#
_cell.length_a   1.000
_cell.length_b   1.000
_cell.length_c   1.000
_cell.angle_alpha   90.00
_cell.angle_beta   90.00
_cell.angle_gamma   90.00
#
_symmetry.space_group_name_H-M   'P 1'
#
loop_
_entity.id
_entity.type
_entity.pdbx_description
1 polymer ?
#
loop_
_entity_poly.entity_id
_entity_poly.type
_entity_poly.pdbx_seq_one_letter_code
_entity_poly.pdbx_strand_id
1 'polypeptide(L)'
;MSRPIDLLAIAQAAVQYADAVSDTRQRQQELTDGYAAWRERAGQFDKVQRDSPAWREMLADTAEQYRQLQNARSRQRRAQARLLRLAWQVQQ
;
A
#
# COMPACT_ATOMS: atom_id res chain seq x y z
N MET A 1 -32.04 -5.26 -14.33
CA MET A 1 -31.22 -4.97 -15.53
C MET A 1 -30.25 -3.86 -15.17
N SER A 2 -28.96 -4.16 -15.09
CA SER A 2 -27.91 -3.17 -14.81
C SER A 2 -27.86 -2.13 -15.93
N ARG A 3 -27.94 -0.84 -15.60
CA ARG A 3 -27.90 0.21 -16.64
C ARG A 3 -26.45 0.38 -17.12
N PRO A 4 -26.22 0.79 -18.39
CA PRO A 4 -24.86 1.04 -18.90
C PRO A 4 -24.03 2.00 -18.03
N ILE A 5 -24.69 2.96 -17.38
CA ILE A 5 -24.08 3.90 -16.43
C ILE A 5 -23.51 3.18 -15.19
N ASP A 6 -24.22 2.16 -14.70
CA ASP A 6 -23.79 1.41 -13.52
C ASP A 6 -22.56 0.55 -13.82
N LEU A 7 -22.52 -0.06 -15.01
CA LEU A 7 -21.36 -0.83 -15.48
C LEU A 7 -20.13 0.06 -15.69
N LEU A 8 -20.32 1.28 -16.23
CA LEU A 8 -19.23 2.26 -16.35
C LEU A 8 -18.67 2.67 -14.98
N ALA A 9 -19.54 2.93 -14.00
CA ALA A 9 -19.13 3.30 -12.65
C ALA A 9 -18.33 2.17 -11.98
N ILE A 10 -18.75 0.91 -12.15
CA ILE A 10 -18.01 -0.26 -11.67
C ILE A 10 -16.64 -0.36 -12.37
N ALA A 11 -16.58 -0.21 -13.69
CA ALA A 11 -15.33 -0.27 -14.43
C ALA A 11 -14.33 0.81 -13.97
N GLN A 12 -14.79 2.05 -13.78
CA GLN A 12 -13.96 3.12 -13.24
C GLN A 12 -13.46 2.82 -11.82
N ALA A 13 -14.31 2.27 -10.96
CA ALA A 13 -13.90 1.87 -9.61
C ALA A 13 -12.90 0.70 -9.62
N ALA A 14 -13.02 -0.21 -10.58
CA ALA A 14 -12.08 -1.32 -10.75
C ALA A 14 -10.70 -0.82 -11.18
N VAL A 15 -10.63 0.13 -12.12
CA VAL A 15 -9.37 0.79 -12.50
C VAL A 15 -8.74 1.51 -11.31
N GLN A 16 -9.51 2.31 -10.57
CA GLN A 16 -9.02 3.00 -9.36
C GLN A 16 -8.48 2.03 -8.30
N TYR A 17 -9.11 0.87 -8.14
CA TYR A 17 -8.63 -0.17 -7.24
C TYR A 17 -7.32 -0.80 -7.74
N ALA A 18 -7.22 -1.10 -9.04
CA ALA A 18 -6.01 -1.64 -9.64
C ALA A 18 -4.82 -0.69 -9.48
N ASP A 19 -5.02 0.61 -9.73
CA ASP A 19 -4.00 1.64 -9.53
C ASP A 19 -3.55 1.72 -8.07
N ALA A 20 -4.48 1.65 -7.12
CA ALA A 20 -4.17 1.68 -5.70
C ALA A 20 -3.42 0.42 -5.21
N VAL A 21 -3.68 -0.75 -5.82
CA VAL A 21 -2.92 -1.98 -5.58
C VAL A 21 -1.49 -1.82 -6.11
N SER A 22 -1.32 -1.28 -7.31
CA SER A 22 -0.01 -1.04 -7.91
C SER A 22 0.82 -0.04 -7.09
N ASP A 23 0.24 1.09 -6.67
CA ASP A 23 0.90 2.06 -5.78
C ASP A 23 1.30 1.41 -4.46
N THR A 24 0.42 0.60 -3.85
CA THR A 24 0.75 -0.09 -2.59
C THR A 24 1.92 -1.07 -2.76
N ARG A 25 1.99 -1.80 -3.88
CA ARG A 25 3.13 -2.68 -4.19
C ARG A 25 4.42 -1.87 -4.37
N GLN A 26 4.34 -0.74 -5.08
CA GLN A 26 5.48 0.16 -5.25
C GLN A 26 5.98 0.69 -3.89
N ARG A 27 5.11 1.20 -3.02
CA ARG A 27 5.51 1.69 -1.68
C ARG A 27 6.07 0.59 -0.80
N GLN A 28 5.59 -0.64 -0.96
CA GLN A 28 6.14 -1.79 -0.26
C GLN A 28 7.57 -2.08 -0.73
N GLN A 29 7.85 -1.98 -2.04
CA GLN A 29 9.19 -2.14 -2.59
C GLN A 29 10.12 -1.01 -2.12
N GLU A 30 9.67 0.25 -2.18
CA GLU A 30 10.45 1.40 -1.71
C GLU A 30 10.84 1.27 -0.22
N LEU A 31 9.95 0.73 0.63
CA LEU A 31 10.27 0.43 2.02
C LEU A 31 11.31 -0.69 2.16
N THR A 32 11.17 -1.76 1.37
CA THR A 32 12.15 -2.86 1.33
C THR A 32 13.53 -2.36 0.91
N ASP A 33 13.59 -1.55 -0.14
CA ASP A 33 14.82 -0.95 -0.65
C ASP A 33 15.43 0.01 0.38
N GLY A 34 14.59 0.79 1.08
CA GLY A 34 15.01 1.63 2.19
C GLY A 34 15.65 0.84 3.33
N TYR A 35 15.10 -0.33 3.68
CA TYR A 35 15.72 -1.22 4.66
C TYR A 35 17.06 -1.79 4.18
N ALA A 36 17.16 -2.18 2.91
CA ALA A 36 18.42 -2.67 2.34
C ALA A 36 19.50 -1.57 2.36
N ALA A 37 19.17 -0.36 1.91
CA ALA A 37 20.08 0.78 1.94
C ALA A 37 20.52 1.14 3.36
N TRP A 38 19.61 1.11 4.34
CA TRP A 38 19.99 1.31 5.74
C TRP A 38 20.98 0.25 6.22
N ARG A 39 20.75 -1.04 5.91
CA ARG A 39 21.65 -2.13 6.31
C ARG A 39 23.05 -1.97 5.74
N GLU A 40 23.15 -1.63 4.45
CA GLU A 40 24.42 -1.39 3.77
C GLU A 40 25.20 -0.24 4.43
N ARG A 41 24.53 0.88 4.73
CA ARG A 41 25.16 2.02 5.40
C ARG A 41 25.58 1.73 6.84
N ALA A 42 24.76 0.99 7.58
CA ALA A 42 25.00 0.66 8.98
C ALA A 42 26.00 -0.50 9.16
N GLY A 43 26.35 -1.21 8.08
CA GLY A 43 27.13 -2.45 8.15
C GLY A 43 26.40 -3.58 8.90
N GLN A 44 25.07 -3.52 8.97
CA GLN A 44 24.23 -4.43 9.76
C GLN A 44 23.60 -5.49 8.86
N PHE A 45 24.28 -6.62 8.69
CA PHE A 45 23.79 -7.74 7.88
C PHE A 45 23.07 -8.82 8.69
N ASP A 46 23.34 -8.88 9.99
CA ASP A 46 22.70 -9.80 10.91
C ASP A 46 21.25 -9.43 11.22
N LYS A 47 20.56 -10.33 11.93
CA LYS A 47 19.20 -10.07 12.39
C LYS A 47 19.19 -8.91 13.40
N VAL A 48 18.61 -7.79 13.00
CA VAL A 48 18.33 -6.67 13.90
C VAL A 48 17.27 -7.08 14.94
N GLN A 49 17.65 -7.11 16.22
CA GLN A 49 16.71 -7.40 17.29
C GLN A 49 15.68 -6.28 17.45
N ARG A 50 14.42 -6.65 17.69
CA ARG A 50 13.34 -5.69 17.95
C ARG A 50 13.68 -4.85 19.19
N ASP A 51 13.29 -3.57 19.16
CA ASP A 51 13.51 -2.58 20.22
C ASP A 51 14.97 -2.22 20.56
N SER A 52 15.94 -2.82 19.87
CA SER A 52 17.36 -2.44 19.93
C SER A 52 17.60 -1.02 19.39
N PRO A 53 18.72 -0.37 19.74
CA PRO A 53 19.09 0.93 19.17
C PRO A 53 19.09 0.92 17.63
N ALA A 54 19.72 -0.09 17.03
CA ALA A 54 19.76 -0.27 15.58
C ALA A 54 18.35 -0.42 14.96
N TRP A 55 17.43 -1.10 15.64
CA TRP A 55 16.04 -1.19 15.19
C TRP A 55 15.31 0.16 15.19
N ARG A 56 15.55 0.98 16.22
CA ARG A 56 14.96 2.32 16.32
C ARG A 56 15.53 3.26 15.25
N GLU A 57 16.83 3.19 15.01
CA GLU A 57 17.51 3.94 13.94
C GLU A 57 16.97 3.54 12.57
N MET A 58 16.88 2.24 12.29
CA MET A 58 16.29 1.72 11.05
C MET A 58 14.87 2.23 10.83
N LEU A 59 14.03 2.22 11.88
CA LEU A 59 12.67 2.74 11.79
C LEU A 59 12.63 4.25 11.59
N ALA A 60 13.53 5.01 12.22
CA ALA A 60 13.62 6.45 12.02
C ALA A 60 14.02 6.78 10.57
N ASP A 61 15.02 6.09 10.04
CA ASP A 61 15.53 6.27 8.67
C ASP A 61 14.48 5.91 7.60
N THR A 62 13.61 4.95 7.89
CA THR A 62 12.57 4.46 6.96
C THR A 62 11.15 4.96 7.30
N ALA A 63 11.03 5.90 8.23
CA ALA A 63 9.75 6.35 8.77
C ALA A 63 8.81 6.90 7.68
N GLU A 64 9.37 7.62 6.70
CA GLU A 64 8.59 8.22 5.62
C GLU A 64 8.08 7.16 4.64
N GLN A 65 8.92 6.21 4.22
CA GLN A 65 8.50 5.08 3.37
C GLN A 65 7.41 4.26 4.06
N TYR A 66 7.55 4.05 5.39
CA TYR A 66 6.52 3.36 6.17
C TYR A 66 5.19 4.14 6.18
N ARG A 67 5.24 5.46 6.38
CA ARG A 67 4.05 6.33 6.33
C ARG A 67 3.39 6.30 4.95
N GLN A 68 4.17 6.37 3.89
CA GLN A 68 3.66 6.31 2.51
C GLN A 68 2.98 4.99 2.22
N LEU A 69 3.55 3.87 2.67
CA LEU A 69 2.93 2.55 2.55
C LEU A 69 1.59 2.47 3.32
N GLN A 70 1.52 3.02 4.54
CA GLN A 70 0.26 3.04 5.30
C GLN A 70 -0.82 3.88 4.62
N ASN A 71 -0.43 5.02 4.03
CA ASN A 71 -1.32 5.86 3.25
C ASN A 71 -1.82 5.14 1.98
N ALA A 72 -0.92 4.46 1.26
CA ALA A 72 -1.26 3.67 0.08
C ALA A 72 -2.24 2.54 0.41
N ARG A 73 -1.97 1.77 1.48
CA ARG A 73 -2.89 0.72 1.96
C ARG A 73 -4.26 1.28 2.34
N SER A 74 -4.31 2.46 2.94
CA SER A 74 -5.57 3.13 3.28
C SER A 74 -6.34 3.58 2.03
N ARG A 75 -5.65 4.07 0.99
CA ARG A 75 -6.27 4.36 -0.32
C ARG A 75 -6.79 3.08 -0.99
N GLN A 76 -5.98 2.02 -1.03
CA GLN A 76 -6.37 0.73 -1.59
C GLN A 76 -7.63 0.18 -0.90
N ARG A 77 -7.69 0.21 0.43
CA ARG A 77 -8.86 -0.24 1.19
C ARG A 77 -10.13 0.55 0.85
N ARG A 78 -10.01 1.89 0.72
CA ARG A 78 -11.13 2.74 0.33
C ARG A 78 -11.60 2.47 -1.11
N ALA A 79 -10.67 2.29 -2.05
CA ALA A 79 -10.98 1.95 -3.44
C ALA A 79 -11.68 0.58 -3.54
N GLN A 80 -11.19 -0.43 -2.79
CA GLN A 80 -11.81 -1.75 -2.70
C GLN A 80 -13.24 -1.67 -2.16
N ALA A 81 -13.45 -0.95 -1.05
CA ALA A 81 -14.77 -0.80 -0.45
C ALA A 81 -15.75 -0.10 -1.40
N ARG A 82 -15.29 0.89 -2.18
CA ARG A 82 -16.09 1.54 -3.20
C ARG A 82 -16.49 0.58 -4.31
N LEU A 83 -15.54 -0.19 -4.85
CA LEU A 83 -15.79 -1.18 -5.90
C LEU A 83 -16.83 -2.21 -5.44
N LEU A 84 -16.64 -2.80 -4.26
CA LEU A 84 -17.56 -3.80 -3.71
C LEU A 84 -18.97 -3.23 -3.49
N ARG A 85 -19.07 -1.99 -2.99
CA ARG A 85 -20.36 -1.32 -2.80
C ARG A 85 -21.10 -1.14 -4.13
N LEU A 86 -20.42 -0.65 -5.16
CA LEU A 86 -21.03 -0.46 -6.49
C LEU A 86 -21.45 -1.79 -7.11
N ALA A 87 -20.62 -2.82 -7.01
CA ALA A 87 -20.95 -4.15 -7.49
C ALA A 87 -22.21 -4.71 -6.80
N TRP A 88 -22.34 -4.53 -5.49
CA TRP A 88 -23.50 -4.98 -4.72
C TRP A 88 -24.79 -4.22 -5.10
N GLN A 89 -24.73 -2.92 -5.30
CA GLN A 89 -25.89 -2.09 -5.69
C GLN A 89 -26.49 -2.51 -7.04
N VAL A 90 -25.68 -3.08 -7.93
CA VAL A 90 -26.12 -3.50 -9.28
C VAL A 90 -26.72 -4.91 -9.29
N GLN A 91 -26.51 -5.69 -8.22
CA GLN A 91 -27.11 -7.02 -8.06
C GLN A 91 -28.53 -6.98 -7.49
N GLN A 92 -28.96 -5.83 -6.95
CA GLN A 92 -30.32 -5.59 -6.46
C GLN A 92 -31.23 -5.06 -7.58
#